data_AF-A0A329RZ14-F1
#
_entry.id   AF-A0A329RZ14-F1
#
_cell.length_a   1.000
_cell.length_b   1.000
_cell.length_c   1.000
_cell.angle_alpha   90.00
_cell.angle_beta   90.00
_cell.angle_gamma   90.00
#
_symmetry.space_group_name_H-M   'P 1'
#
loop_
_entity.id
_entity.type
_entity.pdbx_description
1 polymer ?
#
loop_
_entity_poly.entity_id
_entity_poly.type
_entity_poly.pdbx_seq_one_letter_code
_entity_poly.pdbx_strand_id
1 'polypeptide(L)' 'MKFNLDGPDYMQYYWHDLRHEPEVYSTRQSGGGSVMVWGAFCANDTVYGREWIFQHDNASIHASSATKEFLKEEKVDVM' A
#
# COMPACT_ATOMS: atom_id res chain seq x y z
N MET A 1 -1.08 -1.59 -0.40
CA MET A 1 0.20 -0.96 0.03
C MET A 1 0.23 -0.85 1.55
N LYS A 2 1.39 -1.05 2.19
CA LYS A 2 1.56 -0.96 3.65
C LYS A 2 2.54 0.16 4.02
N PHE A 3 2.14 1.05 4.92
CA PHE A 3 2.99 2.07 5.52
C PHE A 3 3.27 1.70 6.98
N ASN A 4 4.53 1.59 7.36
CA ASN A 4 4.90 1.40 8.76
C ASN A 4 5.05 2.77 9.44
N LEU A 5 4.62 2.87 10.69
CA LEU A 5 4.60 4.13 11.45
C LEU A 5 5.78 4.26 12.43
N ASP A 6 6.88 3.57 12.13
CA ASP A 6 8.12 3.51 12.90
C ASP A 6 9.20 4.47 12.35
N GLY A 7 8.88 5.25 11.32
CA GLY A 7 9.76 6.26 10.72
C GLY A 7 10.58 5.75 9.52
N PRO A 8 11.31 6.65 8.85
CA PRO A 8 12.21 6.28 7.75
C PRO A 8 13.35 5.40 8.28
N ASP A 9 13.95 4.60 7.38
CA ASP A 9 15.17 3.86 7.73
C ASP A 9 16.23 4.85 8.23
N TYR A 10 16.91 4.49 9.32
CA TYR A 10 17.97 5.29 9.97
C TYR A 10 17.52 6.63 10.61
N MET A 11 16.23 6.98 10.60
CA MET A 11 15.70 8.23 11.19
C MET A 11 14.58 7.98 12.20
N GLN A 12 14.77 7.02 13.10
CA GLN A 12 13.85 6.80 14.21
C GLN A 12 14.20 7.74 15.37
N TYR A 13 13.27 8.58 15.78
CA TYR A 13 13.39 9.36 17.02
C TYR A 13 12.96 8.48 18.19
N TYR A 14 13.83 8.33 19.19
CA TYR A 14 13.54 7.65 20.43
C TYR A 14 13.86 8.57 21.62
N TRP A 15 13.25 8.28 22.77
CA TRP A 15 13.62 8.93 24.02
C TRP A 15 14.97 8.39 24.48
N HIS A 16 15.98 9.25 24.48
CA HIS A 16 17.34 8.87 24.85
C HIS A 16 17.77 9.59 26.13
N ASP A 17 18.25 8.82 27.11
CA ASP A 17 18.94 9.37 28.27
C ASP A 17 20.34 9.83 27.84
N LEU A 18 20.59 11.13 27.94
CA LEU A 18 21.84 11.78 27.51
C LEU A 18 23.10 11.31 28.24
N ARG A 19 22.96 10.49 29.28
CA ARG A 19 24.08 9.90 30.03
C ARG A 19 24.60 8.61 29.41
N HIS A 20 23.93 8.07 28.39
CA HIS A 20 24.31 6.82 27.72
C HIS A 20 24.70 7.10 26.27
N GLU A 21 25.46 6.20 25.66
CA GLU A 21 25.84 6.32 24.25
C GLU A 21 24.62 6.13 23.34
N PRO A 22 24.54 6.84 22.18
CA PRO A 22 23.45 6.68 21.22
C PRO A 22 23.36 5.25 20.69
N GLU A 23 22.15 4.69 20.68
CA GLU A 23 21.90 3.35 20.17
C GLU A 23 21.45 3.44 18.71
N VAL A 24 22.18 2.77 17.81
CA VAL A 24 21.85 2.69 16.39
C VAL A 24 21.36 1.29 16.09
N TYR A 25 20.07 1.17 15.76
CA TYR A 25 19.44 -0.09 15.43
C TYR A 25 19.34 -0.25 13.91
N SER A 26 19.77 -1.40 13.39
CA SER A 26 19.61 -1.78 11.98
C SER A 26 18.25 -2.41 11.69
N THR A 27 17.44 -2.67 12.72
CA THR A 27 16.15 -3.37 12.60
C THR A 27 15.00 -2.55 13.19
N ARG A 28 13.85 -2.62 12.51
CA ARG A 28 12.59 -1.98 12.87
C ARG A 28 11.84 -2.79 13.95
N GLN A 29 12.37 -2.82 15.17
CA GLN A 29 11.70 -3.51 16.31
C GLN A 29 10.74 -2.59 17.07
N SER A 30 10.73 -1.29 16.76
CA SER A 30 9.86 -0.28 17.37
C SER A 30 8.41 -0.52 16.95
N GLY A 31 7.55 -0.87 17.91
CA GLY A 31 6.15 -1.27 17.73
C GLY A 31 5.17 -0.18 17.27
N GLY A 32 5.57 0.74 16.39
CA GLY A 32 4.75 1.85 15.89
C GLY A 32 3.51 1.43 15.10
N GLY A 33 3.41 0.15 14.72
CA GLY A 33 2.29 -0.38 13.95
C GLY A 33 2.38 0.00 12.46
N SER A 34 1.28 -0.21 11.73
CA SER A 34 1.25 0.02 10.29
C SER A 34 -0.17 0.23 9.77
N VAL A 35 -0.30 0.95 8.66
CA VAL A 35 -1.57 1.19 7.96
C VAL A 35 -1.49 0.58 6.56
N MET A 36 -2.56 -0.10 6.15
CA MET A 36 -2.73 -0.51 4.75
C MET A 36 -3.71 0.44 4.05
N VAL A 37 -3.32 0.91 2.88
CA VAL A 37 -4.12 1.84 2.06
C VAL A 37 -4.42 1.20 0.72
N TRP A 38 -5.66 1.41 0.24
CA TRP A 38 -6.11 1.11 -1.10
C TRP A 38 -6.26 2.41 -1.90
N GLY A 39 -5.94 2.35 -3.20
CA GLY A 39 -6.11 3.48 -4.11
C GLY A 39 -5.99 3.04 -5.55
N ALA A 40 -6.60 3.81 -6.44
CA ALA A 40 -6.53 3.66 -7.89
C ALA A 40 -6.18 5.02 -8.51
N PHE A 41 -5.46 5.00 -9.63
CA PHE A 41 -5.08 6.20 -10.38
C PHE A 41 -5.09 5.89 -11.88
N CYS A 42 -5.27 6.92 -12.69
CA CYS A 42 -5.19 6.82 -14.13
C CYS A 42 -4.50 8.05 -14.71
N ALA A 43 -3.84 7.90 -15.87
CA ALA A 43 -3.34 9.02 -16.62
C ALA A 43 -4.49 9.62 -17.45
N ASN A 44 -4.77 10.91 -17.31
CA ASN A 44 -5.75 11.61 -18.14
C ASN A 44 -5.16 11.89 -19.52
N ASP A 45 -5.11 10.88 -20.39
CA ASP A 45 -4.73 11.05 -21.78
C ASP A 45 -5.99 11.09 -22.66
N THR A 46 -6.50 12.30 -22.90
CA THR A 46 -7.72 12.55 -23.70
C THR A 46 -7.51 12.33 -25.21
N VAL A 47 -6.28 12.05 -25.65
CA VAL A 47 -5.89 12.09 -27.07
C VAL A 47 -6.31 10.84 -27.85
N TYR A 48 -6.61 9.70 -27.20
CA TYR A 48 -6.81 8.43 -27.90
C TYR A 48 -8.13 7.70 -27.65
N GLY A 49 -9.12 8.31 -26.97
CA GLY A 49 -10.44 7.69 -26.81
C GLY A 49 -10.41 6.25 -26.28
N ARG A 50 -9.49 5.96 -25.35
CA ARG A 50 -9.26 4.60 -24.85
C ARG A 50 -10.34 4.22 -23.84
N GLU A 51 -10.86 3.01 -23.98
CA GLU A 51 -11.65 2.36 -22.92
C GLU A 51 -10.75 2.10 -21.70
N TRP A 52 -11.29 2.33 -20.51
CA TRP A 52 -10.56 2.14 -19.26
C TRP A 52 -10.64 0.68 -18.84
N ILE A 53 -9.48 0.07 -18.59
CA ILE A 53 -9.40 -1.29 -18.05
C ILE A 53 -8.95 -1.19 -16.60
N PHE A 54 -9.68 -1.86 -15.71
CA PHE A 54 -9.33 -1.94 -14.29
C PHE A 54 -8.25 -3.00 -14.10
N GLN A 55 -7.13 -2.63 -13.49
CA GLN A 55 -6.03 -3.56 -13.20
C GLN A 55 -5.89 -3.72 -11.69
N HIS A 56 -5.78 -4.96 -11.23
CA HIS A 56 -5.43 -5.30 -9.85
C HIS A 56 -4.57 -6.56 -9.80
N ASP A 57 -3.91 -6.82 -8.66
CA ASP A 57 -3.13 -8.04 -8.51
C ASP A 57 -4.04 -9.27 -8.27
N ASN A 58 -3.45 -10.47 -8.26
CA ASN A 58 -4.17 -11.72 -8.04
C ASN A 58 -4.22 -12.13 -6.55
N ALA A 59 -4.26 -11.18 -5.61
CA ALA A 59 -4.47 -11.53 -4.21
C ALA A 59 -5.78 -12.31 -4.05
N SER A 60 -5.85 -13.24 -3.11
CA SER A 60 -6.98 -14.17 -2.97
C SER A 60 -8.34 -13.48 -2.84
N ILE A 61 -8.39 -12.31 -2.20
CA ILE A 61 -9.60 -11.49 -2.08
C ILE A 61 -10.08 -10.94 -3.44
N HIS A 62 -9.17 -10.65 -4.35
CA HIS A 62 -9.47 -10.18 -5.69
C HIS A 62 -9.79 -11.34 -6.65
N ALA A 63 -9.17 -12.49 -6.42
CA ALA A 63 -9.41 -13.71 -7.20
C ALA A 63 -10.66 -14.50 -6.76
N SER A 64 -11.31 -14.09 -5.67
CA SER A 64 -12.48 -14.74 -5.10
C SER A 64 -13.68 -14.73 -6.07
N SER A 65 -14.57 -15.71 -5.94
CA SER A 65 -15.79 -15.77 -6.77
C SER A 65 -16.67 -14.55 -6.56
N ALA A 66 -16.85 -14.11 -5.32
CA ALA A 66 -17.65 -12.94 -4.98
C ALA A 66 -17.15 -11.66 -5.67
N THR A 67 -15.84 -11.40 -5.65
CA THR A 67 -15.27 -10.22 -6.31
C THR A 67 -15.41 -10.32 -7.84
N LYS A 68 -15.19 -11.49 -8.42
CA LYS A 68 -15.34 -11.72 -9.87
C LYS A 68 -16.78 -11.54 -10.34
N GLU A 69 -17.75 -12.04 -9.57
CA GLU A 69 -19.18 -11.88 -9.84
C GLU A 69 -19.59 -10.42 -9.79
N PHE A 70 -19.17 -9.70 -8.73
CA PHE A 70 -19.42 -8.27 -8.59
C PHE A 70 -18.87 -7.45 -9.77
N LEU A 71 -17.59 -7.65 -10.14
CA LEU A 71 -16.98 -6.91 -11.26
C LEU A 71 -17.65 -7.21 -12.60
N LYS A 72 -18.11 -8.46 -12.80
CA LYS A 72 -18.88 -8.85 -13.98
C LYS A 72 -20.25 -8.19 -14.02
N GLU A 73 -20.94 -8.11 -12.89
CA GLU A 73 -22.26 -7.46 -12.77
C GLU A 73 -22.16 -5.96 -13.08
N GLU A 74 -21.13 -5.30 -12.56
CA GLU A 74 -20.83 -3.89 -12.81
C GLU A 74 -20.26 -3.61 -14.21
N LYS A 75 -20.07 -4.66 -15.03
CA LYS A 75 -19.52 -4.58 -16.39
C LYS A 75 -18.15 -3.89 -16.43
N VAL A 76 -17.32 -4.20 -15.45
CA VAL A 76 -15.94 -3.70 -15.36
C VAL A 76 -15.04 -4.65 -16.13
N ASP A 77 -14.32 -4.12 -17.11
CA ASP A 77 -13.26 -4.86 -17.79
C ASP A 77 -12.01 -4.92 -16.90
N VAL A 78 -11.49 -6.12 -16.68
CA VAL A 78 -10.40 -6.39 -15.74
C VAL A 78 -9.20 -7.00 -16.47
N MET A 79 -7.99 -6.53 -16.13
CA MET A 79 -6.70 -7.06 -16.60
C MET A 79 -5.88 -7.69 -15.48
#